data_AF-A0A955K4C2-F1
#
_entry.id   AF-A0A955K4C2-F1
#
_cell.length_a   1.000
_cell.length_b   1.000
_cell.length_c   1.000
_cell.angle_alpha   90.00
_cell.angle_beta   90.00
_cell.angle_gamma   90.00
#
_symmetry.space_group_name_H-M   'P 1'
#
loop_
_entity.id
_entity.type
_entity.pdbx_description
1 polymer ?
#
loop_
_entity_poly.entity_id
_entity_poly.type
_entity_poly.pdbx_seq_one_letter_code
_entity_poly.pdbx_strand_id
1 'polypeptide(L)'
;MKVFTQKGFTIVELMIASAVFSTILLVILTAIVQVGKMYYKGITTAKTQESARTVLDRISQDIQYSGGGDSGKIITKSSTNNDVKSLCIGSDRYFYRLNVQQGASGHVLWFDRLGADGCDPDSVVMSSDAPTADGSEILPEGMRIVKLNVQSSATNLWSVSVKVAFGADDLLETTDGSQLADSPELAVCKGSAVGTQFCAVSELNTTVLKRIP
;
A
#
# COMPACT_ATOMS: atom_id res chain seq x y z
N MET A 1 -1.98 -57.06 55.07
CA MET A 1 -1.72 -55.69 54.62
C MET A 1 -0.74 -55.78 53.45
N LYS A 2 -1.21 -55.56 52.21
CA LYS A 2 -0.35 -55.64 51.02
C LYS A 2 0.53 -54.39 50.97
N VAL A 3 1.83 -54.55 51.18
CA VAL A 3 2.82 -53.49 51.04
C VAL A 3 3.05 -53.29 49.54
N PHE A 4 2.65 -52.12 49.01
CA PHE A 4 2.98 -51.74 47.65
C PHE A 4 4.41 -51.20 47.62
N THR A 5 5.31 -51.93 46.96
CA THR A 5 6.70 -51.51 46.74
C THR A 5 6.70 -50.33 45.78
N GLN A 6 6.86 -49.11 46.29
CA GLN A 6 7.06 -47.93 45.45
C GLN A 6 8.45 -47.99 44.81
N LYS A 7 8.52 -48.29 43.52
CA LYS A 7 9.73 -48.03 42.73
C LYS A 7 9.84 -46.51 42.57
N GLY A 8 10.79 -45.90 43.27
CA GLY A 8 11.09 -44.48 43.14
C GLY A 8 11.41 -44.16 41.69
N PHE A 9 10.73 -43.15 41.14
CA PHE A 9 10.96 -42.63 39.80
C PHE A 9 12.44 -42.25 39.67
N THR A 10 13.11 -42.76 38.64
CA THR A 10 14.54 -42.48 38.45
C THR A 10 14.73 -41.05 37.90
N ILE A 11 15.80 -40.37 38.30
CA ILE A 11 16.17 -39.04 37.77
C ILE A 11 16.19 -39.03 36.23
N VAL A 12 16.56 -40.17 35.63
CA VAL A 12 16.59 -40.38 34.18
C VAL A 12 15.21 -40.29 33.55
N GLU A 13 14.17 -40.90 34.13
CA GLU A 13 12.79 -40.79 33.62
C GLU A 13 12.26 -39.36 33.70
N LEU A 14 12.60 -38.62 34.78
CA LEU A 14 12.23 -37.21 34.92
C LEU A 14 12.95 -36.33 33.90
N MET A 15 14.23 -36.62 33.61
CA MET A 15 14.98 -35.94 32.55
C MET A 15 14.38 -36.21 31.16
N ILE A 16 14.05 -37.47 30.84
CA ILE A 16 13.42 -37.82 29.55
C ILE A 16 12.03 -37.17 29.42
N ALA A 17 11.23 -37.20 30.48
CA ALA A 17 9.91 -36.55 30.50
C ALA A 17 10.03 -35.03 30.24
N SER A 18 10.99 -34.35 30.89
CA SER A 18 11.24 -32.93 30.66
C SER A 18 11.75 -32.62 29.25
N ALA A 19 12.55 -33.51 28.66
CA ALA A 19 13.04 -33.37 27.29
C ALA A 19 11.90 -33.49 26.27
N VAL A 20 11.03 -34.50 26.41
CA VAL A 20 9.86 -34.68 25.54
C VAL A 20 8.86 -33.52 25.71
N PHE A 21 8.64 -33.07 26.94
CA PHE A 21 7.76 -31.92 27.18
C PHE A 21 8.32 -30.64 26.52
N SER A 22 9.64 -30.42 26.62
CA SER A 22 10.31 -29.26 26.02
C SER A 22 10.23 -29.29 24.48
N THR A 23 10.39 -30.47 23.85
CA THR A 23 10.25 -30.57 22.39
C THR A 23 8.81 -30.31 21.94
N ILE A 24 7.81 -30.80 22.67
CA ILE A 24 6.39 -30.51 22.38
C ILE A 24 6.11 -29.02 22.46
N LEU A 25 6.57 -28.34 23.52
CA LEU A 25 6.39 -26.89 23.66
C LEU A 25 7.05 -26.11 22.51
N LEU A 26 8.23 -26.53 22.06
CA LEU A 26 8.91 -25.89 20.93
C LEU A 26 8.14 -26.07 19.62
N VAL A 27 7.57 -27.26 19.38
CA VAL A 27 6.71 -27.50 18.21
C VAL A 27 5.45 -26.63 18.25
N ILE A 28 4.81 -26.50 19.41
CA ILE A 28 3.63 -25.64 19.57
C ILE A 28 3.99 -24.16 19.33
N LEU A 29 5.11 -23.69 19.88
CA LEU A 29 5.57 -22.31 19.69
C LEU A 29 5.83 -22.00 18.21
N THR A 30 6.49 -22.90 17.49
CA THR A 30 6.75 -22.72 16.05
C THR A 30 5.46 -22.68 15.24
N ALA A 31 4.48 -23.53 15.57
CA ALA A 31 3.16 -23.49 14.94
C ALA A 31 2.44 -22.14 15.17
N ILE A 32 2.44 -21.63 16.40
CA ILE A 32 1.78 -20.36 16.74
C ILE A 32 2.45 -19.18 16.00
N VAL A 33 3.78 -19.15 15.93
CA VAL A 33 4.51 -18.08 15.22
C VAL A 33 4.18 -18.09 13.72
N GLN A 34 4.06 -19.27 13.10
CA GLN A 34 3.66 -19.37 11.70
C GLN A 34 2.25 -18.83 11.45
N VAL A 35 1.29 -19.16 12.33
CA VAL A 35 -0.07 -18.62 12.26
C VAL A 35 -0.06 -17.10 12.42
N GLY A 36 0.72 -16.57 13.37
CA GLY A 36 0.87 -15.13 13.56
C GLY A 36 1.38 -14.42 12.30
N LYS A 37 2.44 -14.94 11.66
CA LYS A 37 2.97 -14.37 10.41
C LYS A 37 1.94 -14.38 9.28
N MET A 38 1.18 -15.47 9.14
CA MET A 38 0.12 -15.57 8.14
C MET A 38 -1.01 -14.56 8.40
N TYR A 39 -1.42 -14.41 9.66
CA TYR A 39 -2.43 -13.44 10.06
C TYR A 39 -2.01 -12.00 9.72
N TYR A 40 -0.79 -11.61 10.12
CA TYR A 40 -0.26 -10.28 9.79
C TYR A 40 -0.18 -10.05 8.29
N LYS A 41 0.32 -11.03 7.52
CA LYS A 41 0.36 -10.96 6.06
C LYS A 41 -1.02 -10.79 5.44
N GLY A 42 -2.03 -11.51 5.96
CA GLY A 42 -3.41 -11.40 5.51
C GLY A 42 -3.98 -10.01 5.72
N ILE A 43 -3.75 -9.42 6.89
CA ILE A 43 -4.22 -8.06 7.21
C ILE A 43 -3.51 -7.01 6.35
N THR A 44 -2.19 -7.05 6.24
CA THR A 44 -1.43 -6.07 5.45
C THR A 44 -1.83 -6.13 3.98
N THR A 45 -2.03 -7.34 3.45
CA THR A 45 -2.53 -7.55 2.09
C THR A 45 -3.94 -6.99 1.91
N ALA A 46 -4.86 -7.29 2.83
CA ALA A 46 -6.24 -6.81 2.75
C ALA A 46 -6.32 -5.28 2.81
N LYS A 47 -5.58 -4.65 3.75
CA LYS A 47 -5.51 -3.18 3.85
C LYS A 47 -4.94 -2.54 2.60
N THR A 48 -3.85 -3.09 2.05
CA THR A 48 -3.20 -2.55 0.85
C THR A 48 -4.13 -2.62 -0.37
N GLN A 49 -4.87 -3.73 -0.52
CA GLN A 49 -5.89 -3.84 -1.57
C GLN A 49 -7.02 -2.85 -1.38
N GLU A 50 -7.50 -2.67 -0.15
CA GLU A 50 -8.60 -1.75 0.15
C GLU A 50 -8.22 -0.29 -0.15
N SER A 51 -7.00 0.12 0.21
CA SER A 51 -6.49 1.44 -0.13
C SER A 51 -6.34 1.62 -1.65
N ALA A 52 -5.86 0.61 -2.38
CA ALA A 52 -5.81 0.67 -3.84
C ALA A 52 -7.22 0.80 -4.46
N ARG A 53 -8.23 0.08 -3.95
CA ARG A 53 -9.62 0.20 -4.38
C ARG A 53 -10.19 1.58 -4.09
N THR A 54 -9.96 2.09 -2.88
CA THR A 54 -10.42 3.43 -2.47
C THR A 54 -9.91 4.51 -3.42
N VAL A 55 -8.61 4.48 -3.76
CA VAL A 55 -8.01 5.42 -4.73
C VAL A 55 -8.64 5.26 -6.12
N LEU A 56 -8.77 4.01 -6.59
CA LEU A 56 -9.32 3.71 -7.91
C LEU A 56 -10.78 4.17 -8.04
N ASP A 57 -11.62 3.84 -7.06
CA ASP A 57 -13.05 4.14 -7.07
C ASP A 57 -13.29 5.65 -7.04
N ARG A 58 -12.51 6.37 -6.22
CA ARG A 58 -12.54 7.83 -6.14
C ARG A 58 -12.19 8.48 -7.48
N ILE A 59 -11.03 8.13 -8.06
CA ILE A 59 -10.61 8.65 -9.37
C ILE A 59 -11.62 8.27 -10.46
N SER A 60 -12.14 7.03 -10.43
CA SER A 60 -13.12 6.56 -11.41
C SER A 60 -14.45 7.30 -11.29
N GLN A 61 -14.88 7.63 -10.08
CA GLN A 61 -16.07 8.42 -9.84
C GLN A 61 -15.89 9.84 -10.38
N ASP A 62 -14.76 10.47 -10.08
CA ASP A 62 -14.46 11.82 -10.56
C ASP A 62 -14.37 11.86 -12.09
N ILE A 63 -13.79 10.84 -12.73
CA ILE A 63 -13.76 10.74 -14.20
C ILE A 63 -15.18 10.62 -14.77
N GLN A 64 -16.04 9.78 -14.16
CA GLN A 64 -17.42 9.59 -14.62
C GLN A 64 -18.24 10.88 -14.59
N TYR A 65 -18.01 11.72 -13.58
CA TYR A 65 -18.78 12.93 -13.30
C TYR A 65 -18.04 14.24 -13.59
N SER A 66 -16.80 14.19 -14.07
CA SER A 66 -16.11 15.35 -14.63
C SER A 66 -17.01 15.91 -15.73
N GLY A 67 -17.60 17.10 -15.52
CA GLY A 67 -18.62 17.64 -16.42
C GLY A 67 -18.09 17.93 -17.83
N GLY A 68 -18.86 18.64 -18.66
CA GLY A 68 -18.42 19.04 -20.00
C GLY A 68 -17.57 20.29 -20.08
N GLY A 69 -16.86 20.44 -21.20
CA GLY A 69 -16.05 21.63 -21.52
C GLY A 69 -14.68 21.69 -20.83
N ASP A 70 -14.18 22.89 -20.56
CA ASP A 70 -12.87 23.10 -19.90
C ASP A 70 -12.82 22.53 -18.47
N SER A 71 -13.96 22.53 -17.77
CA SER A 71 -14.17 21.91 -16.46
C SER A 71 -14.27 20.38 -16.49
N GLY A 72 -14.15 19.76 -17.67
CA GLY A 72 -14.17 18.32 -17.89
C GLY A 72 -12.83 17.72 -18.26
N LYS A 73 -11.78 18.56 -18.30
CA LYS A 73 -10.45 18.16 -18.73
C LYS A 73 -9.80 17.32 -17.65
N ILE A 74 -9.20 16.22 -18.09
CA ILE A 74 -8.33 15.40 -17.27
C ILE A 74 -6.90 15.74 -17.66
N ILE A 75 -6.15 16.32 -16.72
CA ILE A 75 -4.82 16.86 -16.96
C ILE A 75 -3.89 16.22 -15.95
N THR A 76 -2.78 15.69 -16.44
CA THR A 76 -1.68 15.21 -15.61
C THR A 76 -0.48 16.12 -15.83
N LYS A 77 0.06 16.69 -14.75
CA LYS A 77 1.30 17.48 -14.78
C LYS A 77 2.33 16.91 -13.81
N SER A 78 3.58 17.25 -14.04
CA SER A 78 4.72 16.93 -13.18
C SER A 78 5.39 18.24 -12.77
N SER A 79 5.84 18.33 -11.53
CA SER A 79 6.65 19.45 -11.03
C SER A 79 7.94 19.58 -11.82
N THR A 80 8.51 20.78 -11.80
CA THR A 80 9.83 21.05 -12.41
C THR A 80 10.94 20.10 -11.91
N ASN A 81 10.84 19.66 -10.65
CA ASN A 81 11.78 18.71 -10.03
C ASN A 81 11.33 17.24 -10.14
N ASN A 82 10.20 16.95 -10.79
CA ASN A 82 9.58 15.63 -10.94
C ASN A 82 9.25 14.88 -9.63
N ASP A 83 9.35 15.53 -8.48
CA ASP A 83 9.06 14.93 -7.17
C ASP A 83 7.55 14.80 -6.93
N VAL A 84 6.82 15.88 -7.23
CA VAL A 84 5.36 15.94 -7.11
C VAL A 84 4.73 15.91 -8.50
N LYS A 85 3.66 15.12 -8.63
CA LYS A 85 2.80 15.08 -9.82
C LYS A 85 1.40 15.50 -9.42
N SER A 86 0.67 16.12 -10.33
CA SER A 86 -0.73 16.46 -10.16
C SER A 86 -1.58 15.76 -11.22
N LEU A 87 -2.75 15.30 -10.80
CA LEU A 87 -3.82 14.80 -11.66
C LEU A 87 -5.06 15.62 -11.33
N CYS A 88 -5.61 16.32 -12.32
CA CYS A 88 -6.84 17.08 -12.14
C CYS A 88 -7.91 16.52 -13.05
N ILE A 89 -9.08 16.34 -12.47
CA ILE A 89 -10.25 15.77 -13.11
C ILE A 89 -11.38 16.77 -12.87
N GLY A 90 -11.55 17.68 -13.81
CA GLY A 90 -12.46 18.80 -13.64
C GLY A 90 -12.12 19.67 -12.42
N SER A 91 -12.98 19.68 -11.41
CA SER A 91 -12.78 20.46 -10.16
C SER A 91 -12.02 19.73 -9.07
N ASP A 92 -11.77 18.44 -9.23
CA ASP A 92 -11.07 17.61 -8.26
C ASP A 92 -9.59 17.48 -8.65
N ARG A 93 -8.70 17.55 -7.66
CA ARG A 93 -7.25 17.55 -7.88
C ARG A 93 -6.55 16.61 -6.89
N TYR A 94 -5.58 15.89 -7.43
CA TYR A 94 -4.80 14.88 -6.75
C TYR A 94 -3.32 15.21 -6.90
N PHE A 95 -2.64 15.50 -5.81
CA PHE A 95 -1.18 15.59 -5.78
C PHE A 95 -0.61 14.27 -5.28
N TYR A 96 0.40 13.79 -5.97
CA TYR A 96 1.01 12.53 -5.59
C TYR A 96 2.52 12.51 -5.80
N ARG A 97 3.19 11.75 -4.94
CA ARG A 97 4.62 11.42 -5.06
C ARG A 97 4.75 9.92 -5.27
N LEU A 98 5.56 9.52 -6.24
CA LEU A 98 5.78 8.11 -6.52
C LEU A 98 6.90 7.57 -5.61
N ASN A 99 6.73 6.34 -5.14
CA ASN A 99 7.70 5.61 -4.35
C ASN A 99 8.10 6.25 -3.00
N VAL A 100 7.31 7.21 -2.50
CA VAL A 100 7.50 7.81 -1.17
C VAL A 100 6.51 7.18 -0.20
N GLN A 101 6.99 6.77 0.98
CA GLN A 101 6.13 6.22 2.02
C GLN A 101 5.42 7.31 2.80
N GLN A 102 4.11 7.14 3.00
CA GLN A 102 3.29 8.04 3.80
C GLN A 102 3.76 7.96 5.26
N GLY A 103 4.00 9.13 5.86
CA GLY A 103 4.43 9.27 7.25
C GLY A 103 5.94 9.41 7.43
N ALA A 104 6.75 9.21 6.37
CA ALA A 104 8.20 9.40 6.43
C ALA A 104 8.63 10.85 6.16
N SER A 105 8.04 11.48 5.14
CA SER A 105 8.48 12.79 4.62
C SER A 105 7.31 13.69 4.18
N GLY A 106 6.16 13.54 4.83
CA GLY A 106 4.91 14.26 4.51
C GLY A 106 3.88 13.41 3.76
N HIS A 107 3.00 14.09 3.03
CA HIS A 107 1.86 13.50 2.31
C HIS A 107 2.30 12.82 1.01
N VAL A 108 1.56 11.81 0.59
CA VAL A 108 1.87 10.99 -0.58
C VAL A 108 0.78 11.05 -1.63
N LEU A 109 -0.49 11.01 -1.24
CA LEU A 109 -1.62 11.22 -2.14
C LEU A 109 -2.61 12.19 -1.49
N TRP A 110 -2.38 13.46 -1.75
CA TRP A 110 -3.21 14.53 -1.24
C TRP A 110 -4.31 14.84 -2.25
N PHE A 111 -5.57 14.76 -1.81
CA PHE A 111 -6.72 15.17 -2.59
C PHE A 111 -7.23 16.51 -2.11
N ASP A 112 -7.62 17.37 -3.04
CA ASP A 112 -8.40 18.56 -2.75
C ASP A 112 -9.35 18.91 -3.89
N ARG A 113 -10.14 19.97 -3.67
CA ARG A 113 -10.95 20.61 -4.70
C ARG A 113 -10.31 21.92 -5.11
N LEU A 114 -10.33 22.21 -6.41
CA LEU A 114 -9.61 23.33 -7.02
C LEU A 114 -9.94 24.68 -6.35
N GLY A 115 -8.89 25.35 -5.88
CA GLY A 115 -8.80 26.80 -5.66
C GLY A 115 -8.10 27.51 -6.83
N ALA A 116 -7.82 28.82 -6.69
CA ALA A 116 -7.44 29.74 -7.78
C ALA A 116 -6.26 29.34 -8.70
N ASP A 117 -5.37 28.43 -8.28
CA ASP A 117 -4.09 28.13 -8.98
C ASP A 117 -4.10 26.88 -9.88
N GLY A 118 -5.26 26.25 -10.11
CA GLY A 118 -5.37 25.20 -11.13
C GLY A 118 -4.48 23.96 -10.90
N CYS A 119 -4.27 23.18 -11.96
CA CYS A 119 -3.63 21.86 -11.90
C CYS A 119 -2.09 21.89 -11.76
N ASP A 120 -1.52 22.93 -11.16
CA ASP A 120 -0.07 23.11 -11.08
C ASP A 120 0.55 22.34 -9.89
N PRO A 121 1.45 21.36 -10.12
CA PRO A 121 2.11 20.62 -9.05
C PRO A 121 3.16 21.44 -8.28
N ASP A 122 3.69 22.54 -8.85
CA ASP A 122 4.69 23.37 -8.17
C ASP A 122 4.05 24.34 -7.15
N SER A 123 2.72 24.47 -7.15
CA SER A 123 2.00 25.36 -6.23
C SER A 123 1.76 24.76 -4.84
N VAL A 124 2.19 23.51 -4.59
CA VAL A 124 1.87 22.77 -3.36
C VAL A 124 3.12 22.16 -2.73
N VAL A 125 3.21 22.30 -1.40
CA VAL A 125 4.28 21.72 -0.60
C VAL A 125 3.75 20.49 0.14
N MET A 126 3.97 19.31 -0.43
CA MET A 126 3.51 18.01 0.10
C MET A 126 4.12 17.63 1.46
N SER A 127 5.16 18.34 1.92
CA SER A 127 5.76 18.17 3.25
C SER A 127 5.11 19.02 4.34
N SER A 128 4.17 19.90 4.01
CA SER A 128 3.43 20.69 5.00
C SER A 128 2.30 19.88 5.63
N ASP A 129 1.87 20.22 6.86
CA ASP A 129 0.80 19.49 7.56
C ASP A 129 -0.54 19.56 6.80
N ALA A 130 -0.79 20.69 6.13
CA ALA A 130 -1.93 20.91 5.26
C ALA A 130 -1.46 21.49 3.92
N PRO A 131 -1.11 20.64 2.93
CA PRO A 131 -0.68 21.07 1.60
C PRO A 131 -1.64 22.06 0.95
N THR A 132 -2.94 21.88 1.20
CA THR A 132 -4.00 22.83 0.85
C THR A 132 -5.08 22.90 1.94
N ALA A 133 -5.85 23.99 1.96
CA ALA A 133 -6.78 24.31 3.06
C ALA A 133 -7.94 23.32 3.22
N ASP A 134 -8.47 22.78 2.11
CA ASP A 134 -9.65 21.88 2.10
C ASP A 134 -9.29 20.46 1.62
N GLY A 135 -8.02 20.10 1.71
CA GLY A 135 -7.53 18.81 1.24
C GLY A 135 -7.42 17.75 2.32
N SER A 136 -7.17 16.52 1.89
CA SER A 136 -6.98 15.37 2.77
C SER A 136 -6.10 14.31 2.10
N GLU A 137 -5.28 13.63 2.91
CA GLU A 137 -4.53 12.45 2.50
C GLU A 137 -5.46 11.25 2.30
N ILE A 138 -5.32 10.56 1.17
CA ILE A 138 -6.10 9.36 0.85
C ILE A 138 -5.37 8.08 1.28
N LEU A 139 -4.04 8.06 1.25
CA LEU A 139 -3.27 6.88 1.63
C LEU A 139 -3.05 6.80 3.14
N PRO A 140 -3.29 5.62 3.76
CA PRO A 140 -2.90 5.37 5.14
C PRO A 140 -1.38 5.40 5.36
N GLU A 141 -0.98 5.54 6.62
CA GLU A 141 0.42 5.48 7.03
C GLU A 141 1.11 4.16 6.64
N GLY A 142 2.37 4.29 6.24
CA GLY A 142 3.20 3.15 5.83
C GLY A 142 2.94 2.63 4.41
N MET A 143 2.00 3.22 3.67
CA MET A 143 1.74 2.91 2.27
C MET A 143 2.43 3.89 1.33
N ARG A 144 2.62 3.48 0.07
CA ARG A 144 3.15 4.31 -1.01
C ARG A 144 2.44 3.99 -2.32
N ILE A 145 2.33 4.99 -3.19
CA ILE A 145 1.93 4.78 -4.58
C ILE A 145 3.18 4.52 -5.39
N VAL A 146 3.17 3.43 -6.14
CA VAL A 146 4.28 3.09 -7.05
C VAL A 146 3.89 3.25 -8.52
N LYS A 147 2.58 3.26 -8.82
CA LYS A 147 2.04 3.58 -10.13
C LYS A 147 0.71 4.28 -9.96
N LEU A 148 0.56 5.44 -10.57
CA LEU A 148 -0.73 6.08 -10.80
C LEU A 148 -0.71 6.60 -12.23
N ASN A 149 -1.54 6.03 -13.08
CA ASN A 149 -1.61 6.40 -14.49
C ASN A 149 -3.07 6.50 -14.91
N VAL A 150 -3.42 7.63 -15.53
CA VAL A 150 -4.74 7.90 -16.08
C VAL A 150 -4.54 8.34 -17.52
N GLN A 151 -5.01 7.52 -18.46
CA GLN A 151 -4.82 7.74 -19.89
C GLN A 151 -6.15 7.64 -20.62
N SER A 152 -6.35 8.50 -21.62
CA SER A 152 -7.50 8.37 -22.51
C SER A 152 -7.25 7.19 -23.46
N SER A 153 -8.15 6.21 -23.43
CA SER A 153 -8.13 5.06 -24.34
C SER A 153 -8.95 5.30 -25.60
N ALA A 154 -9.99 6.12 -25.51
CA ALA A 154 -10.82 6.59 -26.62
C ALA A 154 -11.59 7.86 -26.21
N THR A 155 -12.41 8.41 -27.12
CA THR A 155 -13.33 9.50 -26.79
C THR A 155 -14.21 9.12 -25.60
N ASN A 156 -14.11 9.87 -24.51
CA ASN A 156 -14.81 9.63 -23.24
C ASN A 156 -14.50 8.31 -22.52
N LEU A 157 -13.49 7.56 -22.94
CA LEU A 157 -13.05 6.33 -22.29
C LEU A 157 -11.64 6.51 -21.73
N TRP A 158 -11.47 6.19 -20.46
CA TRP A 158 -10.24 6.39 -19.71
C TRP A 158 -9.78 5.08 -19.09
N SER A 159 -8.51 4.74 -19.21
CA SER A 159 -7.89 3.67 -18.46
C SER A 159 -7.22 4.26 -17.21
N VAL A 160 -7.53 3.68 -16.05
CA VAL A 160 -6.94 4.03 -14.77
C VAL A 160 -6.18 2.82 -14.24
N SER A 161 -4.90 3.04 -13.95
CA SER A 161 -3.99 2.07 -13.36
C SER A 161 -3.45 2.60 -12.05
N VAL A 162 -3.71 1.88 -10.96
CA VAL A 162 -3.23 2.21 -9.62
C VAL A 162 -2.46 1.02 -9.07
N LYS A 163 -1.26 1.26 -8.57
CA LYS A 163 -0.47 0.28 -7.83
C LYS A 163 0.01 0.89 -6.52
N VAL A 164 -0.39 0.26 -5.42
CA VAL A 164 -0.04 0.64 -4.04
C VAL A 164 0.84 -0.45 -3.45
N ALA A 165 1.87 -0.03 -2.71
CA ALA A 165 2.72 -0.92 -1.95
C ALA A 165 2.70 -0.52 -0.47
N PHE A 166 2.80 -1.51 0.41
CA PHE A 166 3.00 -1.36 1.84
C PHE A 166 4.30 -2.06 2.23
N GLY A 167 5.07 -1.43 3.10
CA GLY A 167 6.33 -1.95 3.61
C GLY A 167 7.47 -0.94 3.55
N ALA A 168 8.52 -1.23 4.30
CA ALA A 168 9.78 -0.51 4.27
C ALA A 168 10.54 -0.76 2.95
N ASP A 169 11.49 0.12 2.63
CA ASP A 169 12.24 0.09 1.36
C ASP A 169 13.06 -1.20 1.18
N ASP A 170 13.50 -1.81 2.27
CA ASP A 170 14.27 -3.05 2.26
C ASP A 170 13.42 -4.29 1.97
N LEU A 171 12.09 -4.20 2.15
CA LEU A 171 11.14 -5.28 1.91
C LEU A 171 10.55 -5.29 0.49
N LEU A 172 10.83 -4.25 -0.29
CA LEU A 172 10.35 -4.10 -1.65
C LEU A 172 11.50 -4.16 -2.66
N GLU A 173 11.25 -4.75 -3.82
CA GLU A 173 12.16 -4.82 -4.96
C GLU A 173 11.38 -4.70 -6.26
N THR A 174 12.07 -4.52 -7.38
CA THR A 174 11.46 -4.68 -8.70
C THR A 174 11.32 -6.16 -9.04
N THR A 175 10.49 -6.50 -10.04
CA THR A 175 10.38 -7.89 -10.55
C THR A 175 11.70 -8.51 -10.98
N ASP A 176 12.69 -7.69 -11.32
CA ASP A 176 14.03 -8.12 -11.74
C ASP A 176 15.02 -8.20 -10.55
N GLY A 177 14.55 -7.95 -9.32
CA GLY A 177 15.36 -7.97 -8.10
C GLY A 177 16.22 -6.72 -7.88
N SER A 178 15.97 -5.64 -8.62
CA SER A 178 16.67 -4.35 -8.46
C SER A 178 15.99 -3.43 -7.45
N GLN A 179 16.65 -2.32 -7.10
CA GLN A 179 16.05 -1.30 -6.23
C GLN A 179 14.92 -0.56 -6.96
N LEU A 180 13.90 -0.15 -6.21
CA LEU A 180 12.71 0.53 -6.72
C LEU A 180 12.96 1.92 -7.32
N ALA A 181 14.15 2.50 -7.14
CA ALA A 181 14.47 3.86 -7.55
C ALA A 181 14.29 4.09 -9.05
N ASP A 182 14.60 3.08 -9.87
CA ASP A 182 14.63 3.21 -11.32
C ASP A 182 13.30 2.84 -12.00
N SER A 183 12.45 2.04 -11.34
CA SER A 183 11.21 1.50 -11.92
C SER A 183 10.21 1.12 -10.82
N PRO A 184 9.67 2.09 -10.07
CA PRO A 184 8.81 1.82 -8.93
C PRO A 184 7.55 1.04 -9.32
N GLU A 185 7.02 1.22 -10.53
CA GLU A 185 5.86 0.50 -11.04
C GLU A 185 6.03 -1.03 -11.05
N LEU A 186 7.26 -1.53 -11.04
CA LEU A 186 7.59 -2.96 -10.96
C LEU A 186 7.66 -3.49 -9.53
N ALA A 187 7.26 -2.71 -8.53
CA ALA A 187 7.36 -3.12 -7.13
C ALA A 187 6.70 -4.48 -6.86
N VAL A 188 7.44 -5.32 -6.14
CA VAL A 188 7.03 -6.60 -5.58
C VAL A 188 7.65 -6.74 -4.18
N CYS A 189 7.07 -7.60 -3.36
CA CYS A 189 7.64 -7.93 -2.06
C CYS A 189 8.79 -8.92 -2.20
N LYS A 190 9.90 -8.68 -1.49
CA LYS A 190 11.03 -9.61 -1.46
C LYS A 190 10.60 -10.96 -0.93
N GLY A 191 10.72 -12.02 -1.74
CA GLY A 191 10.24 -13.36 -1.39
C GLY A 191 11.07 -14.07 -0.31
N SER A 192 12.34 -13.71 -0.17
CA SER A 192 13.32 -14.39 0.70
C SER A 192 13.69 -13.64 1.98
N ALA A 193 13.09 -12.47 2.24
CA ALA A 193 13.47 -11.62 3.36
C ALA A 193 12.70 -11.96 4.65
N VAL A 194 13.37 -11.81 5.81
CA VAL A 194 12.70 -11.71 7.10
C VAL A 194 11.78 -10.49 7.05
N GLY A 195 10.48 -10.66 7.34
CA GLY A 195 9.53 -9.55 7.32
C GLY A 195 8.54 -9.54 6.14
N THR A 196 8.46 -10.60 5.33
CA THR A 196 7.44 -10.69 4.25
C THR A 196 5.99 -10.53 4.72
N GLN A 197 5.72 -10.71 6.02
CA GLN A 197 4.42 -10.41 6.63
C GLN A 197 4.08 -8.92 6.68
N PHE A 198 5.10 -8.05 6.57
CA PHE A 198 4.99 -6.59 6.59
C PHE A 198 5.17 -5.96 5.21
N CYS A 199 5.01 -6.76 4.15
CA CYS A 199 5.01 -6.27 2.79
C CYS A 199 3.77 -6.76 2.05
N ALA A 200 3.14 -5.85 1.30
CA ALA A 200 2.08 -6.18 0.37
C ALA A 200 2.09 -5.23 -0.82
N VAL A 201 1.69 -5.72 -2.00
CA VAL A 201 1.51 -4.91 -3.21
C VAL A 201 0.16 -5.23 -3.82
N SER A 202 -0.57 -4.21 -4.25
CA SER A 202 -1.85 -4.34 -4.95
C SER A 202 -1.84 -3.49 -6.20
N GLU A 203 -2.11 -4.11 -7.35
CA GLU A 203 -2.31 -3.42 -8.64
C GLU A 203 -3.75 -3.61 -9.09
N LEU A 204 -4.41 -2.51 -9.45
CA LEU A 204 -5.76 -2.50 -10.01
C LEU A 204 -5.76 -1.69 -11.29
N ASN A 205 -6.39 -2.25 -12.31
CA ASN A 205 -6.55 -1.63 -13.62
C ASN A 205 -8.03 -1.66 -13.99
N THR A 206 -8.58 -0.52 -14.40
CA THR A 206 -9.97 -0.42 -14.85
C THR A 206 -10.10 0.55 -16.02
N THR A 207 -11.22 0.45 -16.73
CA THR A 207 -11.60 1.39 -17.77
C THR A 207 -12.91 2.06 -17.39
N VAL A 208 -12.93 3.39 -17.50
CA VAL A 208 -14.02 4.24 -17.03
C VAL A 208 -14.57 5.03 -18.21
N LEU A 209 -15.88 4.91 -18.43
CA LEU A 209 -16.59 5.75 -19.39
C LEU A 209 -17.09 7.01 -18.69
N LYS A 210 -16.75 8.18 -19.23
CA LYS A 210 -17.26 9.48 -18.79
C LYS A 210 -18.77 9.55 -19.10
N ARG A 211 -19.60 9.81 -18.09
CA ARG A 211 -21.07 9.79 -18.21
C ARG A 211 -21.65 11.14 -18.59
N ILE A 212 -21.00 12.23 -18.20
CA ILE A 212 -21.45 13.59 -18.50
C ILE A 212 -20.48 14.17 -19.53
N PRO A 213 -20.91 14.46 -20.77
CA PRO A 213 -20.05 15.01 -21.81
C PRO A 213 -19.70 16.46 -21.55
#